data_AF-A0AAV1T9Q8-F1
#
_entry.id   AF-A0AAV1T9Q8-F1
#
_cell.length_a   1.000
_cell.length_b   1.000
_cell.length_c   1.000
_cell.angle_alpha   90.00
_cell.angle_beta   90.00
_cell.angle_gamma   90.00
#
_symmetry.space_group_name_H-M   'P 1'
#
loop_
_entity.id
_entity.type
_entity.pdbx_description
1 polymer ?
#
loop_
_entity_poly.entity_id
_entity_poly.type
_entity_poly.pdbx_seq_one_letter_code
_entity_poly.pdbx_strand_id
1 'polypeptide(L)'
;MNGPSLTLEVSLGAVVLVTLGLGCPDQRRRSRVVVGLLIKCYCKVYNQHPFVRCWQSRRVPQSWKGCVVRLLHTKGVRLDPSNWRPICLQQAIYKLYAGVLSRRFTRWLDVNGRHADAKKGFRAMNGCGEHNFLVAMLVDQPGASIKSCMSCDAAFTIGNDVDGNTASIALKLGVFQGCPLSPHVFNAAISLLLLALNSLPDTGVKVFSEDRPGAAAYADDLKTFSSTVDGIKRQHAAVQDFLRWTGMKANPHKYSTTSVSWTASNSYQYLGIGDGFDHVHRRVEIATAPTQVKHDAKALMRSGLAPWQVVKIIKAYLYPRVEYPLWHLRSFSQQLEGFDRHLVRGLRHLLRLLTSTTTAFFYAPVSRGGLEFLPLTEMYGALQVAHGWQMLHYPDPAIQRIAHQQLRQIADSRYKQDALAWRDREEELGDLLLNSKLGTSDPVPPKRGKADIGPLWFDVRGHLHRFSYNLEMAPAVEKTWTPAKRLELRVPHQDG
;
A
#
# COMPACT_ATOMS: atom_id res chain seq x y z
N MET A 1 -8.27 -34.93 15.35
CA MET A 1 -8.30 -33.78 14.42
C MET A 1 -7.59 -34.19 13.12
N ASN A 2 -8.33 -34.69 12.14
CA ASN A 2 -7.79 -35.02 10.82
C ASN A 2 -7.57 -33.71 10.06
N GLY A 3 -6.30 -33.29 9.91
CA GLY A 3 -5.95 -32.05 9.23
C GLY A 3 -6.11 -32.17 7.70
N PRO A 4 -6.41 -31.07 6.98
CA PRO A 4 -6.56 -31.12 5.53
C PRO A 4 -5.22 -31.49 4.88
N SER A 5 -5.31 -32.40 3.91
CA SER A 5 -4.20 -32.85 3.07
C SER A 5 -3.45 -31.65 2.46
N LEU A 6 -2.14 -31.76 2.29
CA LEU A 6 -1.39 -30.83 1.47
C LEU A 6 -1.91 -31.02 0.03
N THR A 7 -2.69 -30.09 -0.52
CA THR A 7 -3.19 -30.22 -1.89
C THR A 7 -2.17 -29.67 -2.89
N LEU A 8 -2.16 -30.22 -4.11
CA LEU A 8 -1.20 -29.88 -5.17
C LEU A 8 -1.19 -28.36 -5.50
N GLU A 9 -2.37 -27.72 -5.41
CA GLU A 9 -2.56 -26.28 -5.67
C GLU A 9 -1.78 -25.37 -4.70
N VAL A 10 -1.72 -25.73 -3.41
CA VAL A 10 -0.97 -24.97 -2.40
C VAL A 10 0.53 -24.98 -2.73
N SER A 11 1.01 -26.07 -3.33
CA SER A 11 2.39 -26.25 -3.75
C SER A 11 2.71 -25.39 -4.97
N LEU A 12 1.87 -25.44 -6.02
CA LEU A 12 2.02 -24.66 -7.26
C LEU A 12 2.09 -23.15 -7.01
N GLY A 13 1.23 -22.60 -6.16
CA GLY A 13 1.32 -21.18 -5.88
C GLY A 13 2.59 -20.81 -5.09
N ALA A 14 3.11 -21.69 -4.21
CA ALA A 14 4.34 -21.41 -3.45
C ALA A 14 5.56 -21.42 -4.39
N VAL A 15 5.55 -22.30 -5.40
CA VAL A 15 6.52 -22.32 -6.50
C VAL A 15 6.52 -21.01 -7.27
N VAL A 16 5.34 -20.48 -7.63
CA VAL A 16 5.22 -19.18 -8.33
C VAL A 16 5.77 -18.04 -7.48
N LEU A 17 5.46 -18.01 -6.18
CA LEU A 17 5.92 -16.96 -5.26
C LEU A 17 7.45 -16.96 -5.09
N VAL A 18 8.06 -18.15 -4.95
CA VAL A 18 9.52 -18.30 -4.85
C VAL A 18 10.22 -17.93 -6.15
N THR A 19 9.61 -18.24 -7.30
CA THR A 19 10.17 -17.90 -8.62
C THR A 19 10.08 -16.39 -8.91
N LEU A 20 9.07 -15.70 -8.37
CA LEU A 20 8.88 -14.25 -8.52
C LEU A 20 9.66 -13.43 -7.49
N GLY A 21 9.91 -13.95 -6.28
CA GLY A 21 10.59 -13.27 -5.17
C GLY A 21 12.13 -13.24 -5.22
N LEU A 22 12.76 -13.74 -6.29
CA LEU A 22 14.21 -13.61 -6.51
C LEU A 22 14.51 -12.20 -7.07
N GLY A 23 14.81 -11.27 -6.17
CA GLY A 23 15.21 -9.90 -6.54
C GLY A 23 16.62 -9.83 -7.13
N CYS A 24 16.72 -9.49 -8.41
CA CYS A 24 17.79 -8.70 -9.07
C CYS A 24 17.49 -8.65 -10.59
N PRO A 25 17.65 -7.52 -11.32
CA PRO A 25 17.41 -7.46 -12.77
C PRO A 25 18.34 -8.33 -13.63
N ASP A 26 19.55 -8.61 -13.15
CA ASP A 26 20.61 -9.22 -13.97
C ASP A 26 20.47 -10.75 -14.12
N GLN A 27 19.72 -11.40 -13.24
CA GLN A 27 19.46 -12.86 -13.30
C GLN A 27 18.18 -13.23 -14.08
N ARG A 28 17.51 -12.26 -14.72
CA ARG A 28 16.10 -12.39 -15.14
C ARG A 28 15.79 -13.36 -16.28
N ARG A 29 16.74 -13.82 -17.10
CA ARG A 29 16.41 -14.70 -18.27
C ARG A 29 16.86 -16.15 -18.15
N ARG A 30 18.09 -16.44 -17.70
CA ARG A 30 18.55 -17.84 -17.55
C ARG A 30 18.07 -18.47 -16.24
N SER A 31 18.02 -17.72 -15.15
CA SER A 31 17.70 -18.25 -13.82
C SER A 31 16.21 -18.52 -13.59
N ARG A 32 15.28 -17.79 -14.23
CA ARG A 32 13.83 -18.06 -14.11
C ARG A 32 13.41 -19.38 -14.76
N VAL A 33 14.00 -19.71 -15.91
CA VAL A 33 13.74 -20.97 -16.61
C VAL A 33 14.36 -22.11 -15.82
N VAL A 34 15.62 -21.98 -15.39
CA VAL A 34 16.32 -23.04 -14.65
C VAL A 34 15.74 -23.24 -13.25
N VAL A 35 15.48 -22.19 -12.46
CA VAL A 35 14.86 -22.33 -11.12
C VAL A 35 13.40 -22.75 -11.23
N GLY A 36 12.63 -22.23 -12.20
CA GLY A 36 11.25 -22.64 -12.43
C GLY A 36 11.14 -24.10 -12.88
N LEU A 37 12.01 -24.57 -13.78
CA LEU A 37 12.10 -25.98 -14.16
C LEU A 37 12.60 -26.84 -13.00
N LEU A 38 13.66 -26.44 -12.30
CA LEU A 38 14.18 -27.18 -11.16
C LEU A 38 13.14 -27.32 -10.07
N ILE A 39 12.38 -26.27 -9.74
CA ILE A 39 11.30 -26.34 -8.75
C ILE A 39 10.13 -27.19 -9.27
N LYS A 40 9.73 -27.08 -10.54
CA LYS A 40 8.68 -27.95 -11.12
C LYS A 40 9.11 -29.42 -11.12
N CYS A 41 10.35 -29.72 -11.50
CA CYS A 41 10.95 -31.04 -11.41
C CYS A 41 11.03 -31.49 -9.95
N TYR A 42 11.42 -30.62 -9.01
CA TYR A 42 11.48 -30.95 -7.58
C TYR A 42 10.09 -31.27 -7.01
N CYS A 43 9.06 -30.51 -7.36
CA CYS A 43 7.68 -30.80 -6.96
C CYS A 43 7.10 -32.05 -7.64
N LYS A 44 7.57 -32.39 -8.85
CA LYS A 44 7.16 -33.59 -9.59
C LYS A 44 7.89 -34.85 -9.10
N VAL A 45 9.15 -34.72 -8.65
CA VAL A 45 10.01 -35.82 -8.14
C VAL A 45 9.79 -36.04 -6.64
N TYR A 46 9.76 -34.97 -5.85
CA TYR A 46 9.44 -35.01 -4.43
C TYR A 46 7.96 -34.66 -4.26
N ASN A 47 7.11 -35.65 -4.54
CA ASN A 47 5.77 -35.70 -3.96
C ASN A 47 5.87 -35.27 -2.48
N GLN A 48 4.92 -34.49 -1.96
CA GLN A 48 4.93 -33.71 -0.69
C GLN A 48 5.40 -34.40 0.61
N HIS A 49 5.74 -35.68 0.54
CA HIS A 49 6.34 -36.54 1.54
C HIS A 49 7.42 -35.90 2.42
N PRO A 50 8.44 -35.16 1.92
CA PRO A 50 9.43 -34.53 2.81
C PRO A 50 8.81 -33.41 3.66
N PHE A 51 7.85 -32.64 3.12
CA PHE A 51 7.17 -31.59 3.88
C PHE A 51 6.20 -32.16 4.91
N VAL A 52 5.46 -33.23 4.57
CA VAL A 52 4.60 -33.97 5.51
C VAL A 52 5.44 -34.52 6.66
N ARG A 53 6.57 -35.17 6.35
CA ARG A 53 7.47 -35.72 7.38
C ARG A 53 8.04 -34.63 8.27
N CYS A 54 8.49 -33.51 7.71
CA CYS A 54 8.97 -32.36 8.50
C CYS A 54 7.88 -31.80 9.43
N TRP A 55 6.63 -31.74 8.95
CA TRP A 55 5.48 -31.29 9.74
C TRP A 55 5.19 -32.25 10.90
N GLN A 56 5.09 -33.56 10.62
CA GLN A 56 4.84 -34.59 11.63
C GLN A 56 5.97 -34.67 12.66
N SER A 57 7.22 -34.59 12.23
CA SER A 57 8.39 -34.65 13.12
C SER A 57 8.70 -33.32 13.82
N ARG A 58 7.98 -32.23 13.51
CA ARG A 58 8.23 -30.87 13.99
C ARG A 58 9.69 -30.42 13.83
N ARG A 59 10.38 -30.94 12.81
CA ARG A 59 11.81 -30.73 12.57
C ARG A 59 12.06 -30.58 11.09
N VAL A 60 12.91 -29.63 10.73
CA VAL A 60 13.45 -29.49 9.36
C VAL A 60 14.91 -29.95 9.32
N PRO A 61 15.39 -30.50 8.19
CA PRO A 61 16.79 -30.86 8.02
C PRO A 61 17.73 -29.70 8.36
N GLN A 62 18.86 -30.00 8.99
CA GLN A 62 19.82 -28.97 9.40
C GLN A 62 20.38 -28.19 8.19
N SER A 63 20.54 -28.87 7.05
CA SER A 63 20.95 -28.27 5.78
C SER A 63 20.00 -27.16 5.32
N TRP A 64 18.69 -27.24 5.63
CA TRP A 64 17.72 -26.21 5.23
C TRP A 64 17.77 -24.96 6.12
N LYS A 65 18.39 -25.04 7.29
CA LYS A 65 18.48 -23.93 8.25
C LYS A 65 19.62 -22.96 7.93
N GLY A 66 20.54 -23.36 7.05
CA GLY A 66 21.64 -22.49 6.60
C GLY A 66 21.17 -21.43 5.60
N CYS A 67 21.79 -20.25 5.67
CA CYS A 67 21.60 -19.19 4.68
C CYS A 67 22.89 -18.38 4.50
N VAL A 68 23.04 -17.78 3.32
CA VAL A 68 24.09 -16.79 3.04
C VAL A 68 23.45 -15.43 3.12
N VAL A 69 24.08 -14.45 3.77
CA VAL A 69 23.53 -13.09 3.80
C VAL A 69 24.35 -12.16 2.95
N ARG A 70 23.63 -11.38 2.15
CA ARG A 70 24.20 -10.26 1.40
C ARG A 70 23.70 -8.95 1.98
N LEU A 71 24.62 -8.01 2.14
CA LEU A 71 24.31 -6.65 2.55
C LEU A 71 23.86 -5.85 1.33
N LEU A 72 22.71 -5.19 1.44
CA LEU A 72 22.16 -4.29 0.44
C LEU A 72 22.20 -2.87 0.98
N HIS A 73 22.95 -1.98 0.32
CA HIS A 73 22.97 -0.56 0.71
C HIS A 73 21.59 0.06 0.49
N THR A 74 21.10 0.80 1.48
CA THR A 74 19.75 1.38 1.42
C THR A 74 19.75 2.89 1.19
N LYS A 75 20.37 3.66 2.09
CA LYS A 75 20.43 5.12 2.05
C LYS A 75 21.60 5.62 2.91
N GLY A 76 22.00 6.88 2.77
CA GLY A 76 23.05 7.47 3.62
C GLY A 76 24.47 7.00 3.30
N VAL A 77 25.40 7.28 4.21
CA VAL A 77 26.84 7.04 4.04
C VAL A 77 27.14 5.54 3.99
N ARG A 78 27.92 5.11 2.99
CA ARG A 78 28.26 3.69 2.78
C ARG A 78 29.16 3.08 3.87
N LEU A 79 29.91 3.91 4.59
CA LEU A 79 30.80 3.48 5.67
C LEU A 79 30.06 3.16 6.97
N ASP A 80 28.81 3.60 7.11
CA ASP A 80 27.99 3.33 8.29
C ASP A 80 27.24 2.01 8.10
N PRO A 81 27.50 0.97 8.92
CA PRO A 81 26.84 -0.33 8.82
C PRO A 81 25.32 -0.26 8.99
N SER A 82 24.78 0.73 9.72
CA SER A 82 23.33 0.87 9.94
C SER A 82 22.55 1.18 8.65
N ASN A 83 23.25 1.64 7.61
CA ASN A 83 22.70 1.94 6.29
C ASN A 83 22.61 0.72 5.36
N TRP A 84 23.07 -0.44 5.81
CA TRP A 84 23.05 -1.68 5.04
C TRP A 84 21.99 -2.64 5.56
N ARG A 85 21.10 -3.07 4.67
CA ARG A 85 20.08 -4.08 4.99
C ARG A 85 20.58 -5.48 4.72
N PRO A 86 20.40 -6.39 5.68
CA PRO A 86 20.84 -7.76 5.48
C PRO A 86 19.78 -8.67 4.89
N ILE A 87 20.05 -9.22 3.70
CA ILE A 87 19.12 -10.11 3.01
C ILE A 87 19.61 -11.55 3.07
N CYS A 88 18.85 -12.40 3.76
CA CYS A 88 19.16 -13.82 3.91
C CYS A 88 18.73 -14.57 2.64
N LEU A 89 19.70 -15.15 1.93
CA LEU A 89 19.50 -16.04 0.80
C LEU A 89 19.39 -17.47 1.31
N GLN A 90 18.16 -17.91 1.63
CA GLN A 90 17.90 -19.30 2.00
C GLN A 90 17.76 -20.21 0.78
N GLN A 91 17.95 -21.51 1.01
CA GLN A 91 17.75 -22.55 0.00
C GLN A 91 16.31 -22.56 -0.55
N ALA A 92 16.15 -22.88 -1.83
CA ALA A 92 14.86 -22.91 -2.49
C ALA A 92 13.87 -23.87 -1.79
N ILE A 93 14.33 -25.05 -1.37
CA ILE A 93 13.50 -26.04 -0.66
C ILE A 93 12.96 -25.53 0.67
N TYR A 94 13.76 -24.78 1.43
CA TYR A 94 13.33 -24.11 2.64
C TYR A 94 12.28 -23.04 2.32
N LYS A 95 12.51 -22.21 1.30
CA LYS A 95 11.55 -21.16 0.90
C LYS A 95 10.22 -21.74 0.45
N LEU A 96 10.21 -22.88 -0.24
CA LEU A 96 9.00 -23.59 -0.61
C LEU A 96 8.24 -24.07 0.63
N TYR A 97 8.93 -24.76 1.56
CA TYR A 97 8.32 -25.21 2.81
C TYR A 97 7.78 -24.05 3.65
N ALA A 98 8.58 -23.00 3.85
CA ALA A 98 8.19 -21.78 4.56
C ALA A 98 7.02 -21.05 3.88
N GLY A 99 6.95 -21.06 2.53
CA GLY A 99 5.84 -20.50 1.78
C GLY A 99 4.53 -21.28 1.98
N VAL A 100 4.59 -22.61 2.02
CA VAL A 100 3.43 -23.45 2.35
C VAL A 100 2.96 -23.19 3.79
N LEU A 101 3.89 -23.14 4.74
CA LEU A 101 3.58 -22.81 6.13
C LEU A 101 2.99 -21.41 6.27
N SER A 102 3.56 -20.42 5.59
CA SER A 102 3.08 -19.04 5.58
C SER A 102 1.62 -18.98 5.17
N ARG A 103 1.23 -19.61 4.06
CA ARG A 103 -0.17 -19.61 3.60
C ARG A 103 -1.12 -20.26 4.60
N ARG A 104 -0.73 -21.40 5.17
CA ARG A 104 -1.52 -22.10 6.18
C ARG A 104 -1.68 -21.26 7.43
N PHE A 105 -0.60 -20.63 7.87
CA PHE A 105 -0.59 -19.77 9.05
C PHE A 105 -1.43 -18.52 8.85
N THR A 106 -1.29 -17.80 7.73
CA THR A 106 -2.11 -16.64 7.40
C THR A 106 -3.60 -17.00 7.32
N ARG A 107 -3.95 -18.08 6.61
CA ARG A 107 -5.34 -18.55 6.55
C ARG A 107 -5.90 -18.88 7.94
N TRP A 108 -5.09 -19.51 8.80
CA TRP A 108 -5.51 -19.79 10.17
C TRP A 108 -5.71 -18.50 10.98
N LEU A 109 -4.81 -17.52 10.86
CA LEU A 109 -4.96 -16.22 11.52
C LEU A 109 -6.23 -15.49 11.06
N ASP A 110 -6.50 -15.50 9.75
CA ASP A 110 -7.70 -14.87 9.17
C ASP A 110 -8.99 -15.55 9.67
N VAL A 111 -9.09 -16.89 9.56
CA VAL A 111 -10.29 -17.65 9.98
C VAL A 111 -10.58 -17.52 11.48
N ASN A 112 -9.54 -17.31 12.29
CA ASN A 112 -9.68 -17.21 13.74
C ASN A 112 -9.68 -15.76 14.24
N GLY A 113 -9.79 -14.76 13.35
CA GLY A 113 -9.84 -13.34 13.74
C GLY A 113 -8.62 -12.87 14.55
N ARG A 114 -7.43 -13.44 14.27
CA ARG A 114 -6.20 -13.18 15.05
C ARG A 114 -5.36 -12.03 14.51
N HIS A 115 -5.77 -11.42 13.40
CA HIS A 115 -5.15 -10.21 12.90
C HIS A 115 -5.80 -8.99 13.56
N ALA A 116 -4.97 -8.13 14.15
CA ALA A 116 -5.45 -6.80 14.51
C ALA A 116 -5.76 -6.03 13.23
N ASP A 117 -6.97 -5.46 13.13
CA ASP A 117 -7.39 -4.75 11.91
C ASP A 117 -6.43 -3.64 11.55
N ALA A 118 -5.96 -2.86 12.53
CA ALA A 118 -4.95 -1.80 12.41
C ALA A 118 -3.58 -2.24 11.85
N LYS A 119 -3.30 -3.54 11.69
CA LYS A 119 -2.07 -4.05 11.07
C LYS A 119 -2.30 -4.31 9.60
N LYS A 120 -1.55 -3.63 8.72
CA LYS A 120 -1.73 -3.77 7.26
C LYS A 120 -0.49 -4.20 6.47
N GLY A 121 0.70 -4.02 7.03
CA GLY A 121 1.94 -4.46 6.37
C GLY A 121 1.95 -5.97 6.13
N PHE A 122 2.39 -6.42 4.96
CA PHE A 122 2.44 -7.84 4.54
C PHE A 122 1.09 -8.59 4.55
N ARG A 123 -0.04 -7.88 4.48
CA ARG A 123 -1.36 -8.48 4.27
C ARG A 123 -1.79 -8.34 2.80
N ALA A 124 -2.71 -9.18 2.36
CA ALA A 124 -3.27 -9.14 1.00
C ALA A 124 -4.31 -8.02 0.85
N MET A 125 -3.93 -6.78 1.15
CA MET A 125 -4.77 -5.60 1.09
C MET A 125 -3.94 -4.34 0.81
N ASN A 126 -4.57 -3.28 0.30
CA ASN A 126 -3.89 -1.99 0.12
C ASN A 126 -3.83 -1.22 1.45
N GLY A 127 -2.92 -1.67 2.31
CA GLY A 127 -2.69 -1.08 3.63
C GLY A 127 -2.11 0.34 3.61
N CYS A 128 -1.30 0.67 2.60
CA CYS A 128 -0.72 2.01 2.50
C CYS A 128 -1.81 3.05 2.25
N GLY A 129 -2.72 2.78 1.31
CA GLY A 129 -3.78 3.71 0.97
C GLY A 129 -4.78 3.94 2.09
N GLU A 130 -5.14 2.89 2.82
CA GLU A 130 -5.99 3.02 4.00
C GLU A 130 -5.31 3.81 5.12
N HIS A 131 -4.04 3.52 5.45
CA HIS A 131 -3.35 4.28 6.50
C HIS A 131 -3.19 5.76 6.13
N ASN A 132 -2.89 6.06 4.86
CA ASN A 132 -2.79 7.44 4.39
C ASN A 132 -4.15 8.14 4.45
N PHE A 133 -5.22 7.43 4.09
CA PHE A 133 -6.59 7.92 4.25
C PHE A 133 -6.90 8.21 5.72
N LEU A 134 -6.68 7.24 6.63
CA LEU A 134 -6.91 7.39 8.07
C LEU A 134 -6.10 8.54 8.68
N VAL A 135 -4.81 8.66 8.35
CA VAL A 135 -3.97 9.77 8.82
C VAL A 135 -4.52 11.10 8.31
N ALA A 136 -4.93 11.19 7.04
CA ALA A 136 -5.56 12.40 6.52
C ALA A 136 -6.84 12.76 7.30
N MET A 137 -7.65 11.77 7.70
CA MET A 137 -8.85 12.00 8.53
C MET A 137 -8.52 12.52 9.92
N LEU A 138 -7.49 11.94 10.54
CA LEU A 138 -7.09 12.25 11.90
C LEU A 138 -6.47 13.64 12.01
N VAL A 139 -5.79 14.09 10.97
CA VAL A 139 -5.19 15.43 10.91
C VAL A 139 -6.26 16.52 10.87
N ASP A 140 -7.42 16.25 10.25
CA ASP A 140 -8.52 17.22 10.17
C ASP A 140 -9.28 17.36 11.52
N GLN A 141 -8.96 16.56 12.54
CA GLN A 141 -9.61 16.63 13.86
C GLN A 141 -8.88 17.57 14.84
N PRO A 142 -9.59 18.48 15.52
CA PRO A 142 -8.98 19.35 16.52
C PRO A 142 -8.44 18.54 17.72
N GLY A 143 -7.17 18.77 18.07
CA GLY A 143 -6.53 18.16 19.25
C GLY A 143 -5.93 16.76 19.04
N ALA A 144 -5.89 16.24 17.80
CA ALA A 144 -5.20 14.99 17.52
C ALA A 144 -3.70 15.10 17.82
N SER A 145 -3.10 14.03 18.34
CA SER A 145 -1.65 13.92 18.48
C SER A 145 -1.18 12.62 17.85
N ILE A 146 -0.13 12.69 17.03
CA ILE A 146 0.42 11.56 16.30
C ILE A 146 1.82 11.27 16.82
N LYS A 147 2.06 9.99 17.13
CA LYS A 147 3.37 9.51 17.56
C LYS A 147 3.78 8.29 16.77
N SER A 148 5.01 8.26 16.27
CA SER A 148 5.56 7.13 15.52
C SER A 148 6.62 6.39 16.33
N CYS A 149 6.64 5.06 16.24
CA CYS A 149 7.59 4.21 16.94
C CYS A 149 7.99 2.98 16.09
N MET A 150 9.24 2.56 16.33
CA MET A 150 9.88 1.29 15.98
C MET A 150 10.64 1.16 14.63
N SER A 151 11.78 0.49 14.74
CA SER A 151 12.56 -0.22 13.71
C SER A 151 13.25 -1.35 14.45
N CYS A 152 13.19 -2.58 13.93
CA CYS A 152 13.83 -3.73 14.55
C CYS A 152 15.04 -4.20 13.74
N ASP A 153 16.20 -4.26 14.38
CA ASP A 153 17.44 -4.77 13.80
C ASP A 153 17.48 -6.30 13.85
N ALA A 154 18.05 -6.93 12.82
CA ALA A 154 18.30 -8.37 12.78
C ALA A 154 19.74 -8.63 12.30
N ALA A 155 20.46 -9.53 12.98
CA ALA A 155 21.87 -9.89 12.72
C ALA A 155 22.01 -11.34 12.18
N PHE A 156 23.15 -11.64 11.53
CA PHE A 156 23.38 -12.81 10.65
C PHE A 156 24.88 -12.90 10.23
N THR A 157 25.22 -13.86 9.36
CA THR A 157 26.56 -14.10 8.76
C THR A 157 26.83 -13.26 7.50
N ILE A 158 27.79 -12.33 7.52
CA ILE A 158 28.17 -11.48 6.36
C ILE A 158 29.13 -12.25 5.44
N GLY A 159 28.81 -12.37 4.15
CA GLY A 159 29.76 -12.79 3.12
C GLY A 159 30.05 -11.65 2.14
N ASN A 160 31.32 -11.43 1.79
CA ASN A 160 31.71 -10.57 0.67
C ASN A 160 32.37 -11.42 -0.43
N ASP A 161 32.51 -10.86 -1.64
CA ASP A 161 33.11 -11.57 -2.78
C ASP A 161 34.66 -11.58 -2.75
N VAL A 162 35.30 -11.03 -1.71
CA VAL A 162 36.77 -10.81 -1.60
C VAL A 162 37.44 -11.70 -0.54
N ASP A 163 36.85 -11.82 0.64
CA ASP A 163 37.35 -12.51 1.85
C ASP A 163 36.58 -13.80 2.17
N GLY A 164 35.56 -14.15 1.35
CA GLY A 164 34.72 -15.32 1.52
C GLY A 164 33.63 -15.17 2.60
N ASN A 165 33.10 -16.30 3.06
CA ASN A 165 32.05 -16.33 4.08
C ASN A 165 32.68 -16.37 5.47
N THR A 166 32.13 -15.60 6.43
CA THR A 166 32.51 -15.76 7.84
C THR A 166 32.03 -17.12 8.39
N ALA A 167 32.55 -17.50 9.56
CA ALA A 167 32.08 -18.67 10.29
C ALA A 167 30.57 -18.58 10.59
N SER A 168 29.90 -19.72 10.72
CA SER A 168 28.46 -19.78 10.95
C SER A 168 28.05 -19.04 12.24
N ILE A 169 27.24 -17.99 12.11
CA ILE A 169 26.70 -17.22 13.24
C ILE A 169 25.29 -17.74 13.57
N ALA A 170 25.09 -18.16 14.82
CA ALA A 170 23.79 -18.65 15.27
C ALA A 170 22.81 -17.49 15.51
N LEU A 171 21.65 -17.52 14.84
CA LEU A 171 20.56 -16.59 15.08
C LEU A 171 19.84 -16.95 16.39
N LYS A 172 20.07 -16.16 17.45
CA LYS A 172 19.43 -16.36 18.76
C LYS A 172 18.08 -15.63 18.90
N LEU A 173 17.91 -14.51 18.18
CA LEU A 173 16.72 -13.66 18.28
C LEU A 173 16.39 -13.05 16.92
N GLY A 174 15.09 -12.96 16.61
CA GLY A 174 14.56 -12.39 15.38
C GLY A 174 14.17 -13.42 14.32
N VAL A 175 13.78 -12.92 13.15
CA VAL A 175 13.34 -13.72 11.99
C VAL A 175 14.22 -13.40 10.79
N PHE A 176 14.42 -14.37 9.88
CA PHE A 176 15.25 -14.15 8.71
C PHE A 176 14.60 -13.16 7.73
N GLN A 177 15.30 -12.10 7.36
CA GLN A 177 14.88 -11.19 6.30
C GLN A 177 14.98 -11.88 4.94
N GLY A 178 13.85 -12.01 4.24
CA GLY A 178 13.74 -12.76 2.97
C GLY A 178 13.14 -14.17 3.11
N CYS A 179 12.87 -14.63 4.33
CA CYS A 179 12.06 -15.85 4.52
C CYS A 179 10.56 -15.54 4.33
N PRO A 180 9.82 -16.37 3.55
CA PRO A 180 8.39 -16.15 3.30
C PRO A 180 7.50 -16.16 4.56
N LEU A 181 7.90 -16.92 5.59
CA LEU A 181 7.13 -17.05 6.84
C LEU A 181 7.36 -15.89 7.81
N SER A 182 8.58 -15.33 7.83
CA SER A 182 9.00 -14.25 8.73
C SER A 182 8.01 -13.07 8.85
N PRO A 183 7.52 -12.44 7.77
CA PRO A 183 6.63 -11.29 7.89
C PRO A 183 5.31 -11.62 8.60
N HIS A 184 4.80 -12.84 8.41
CA HIS A 184 3.53 -13.28 9.00
C HIS A 184 3.67 -13.57 10.49
N VAL A 185 4.78 -14.20 10.91
CA VAL A 185 5.11 -14.41 12.32
C VAL A 185 5.31 -13.06 13.03
N PHE A 186 5.99 -12.12 12.37
CA PHE A 186 6.14 -10.76 12.89
C PHE A 186 4.80 -10.05 13.04
N ASN A 187 3.91 -10.16 12.04
CA ASN A 187 2.57 -9.60 12.12
C ASN A 187 1.74 -10.19 13.26
N ALA A 188 1.84 -11.49 13.51
CA ALA A 188 1.14 -12.14 14.63
C ALA A 188 1.64 -11.61 15.98
N ALA A 189 2.95 -11.42 16.14
CA ALA A 189 3.52 -10.84 17.36
C ALA A 189 3.08 -9.38 17.58
N ILE A 190 3.15 -8.54 16.55
CA ILE A 190 2.71 -7.12 16.66
C ILE A 190 1.20 -7.00 16.84
N SER A 191 0.41 -7.97 16.38
CA SER A 191 -1.04 -7.97 16.59
C SER A 191 -1.39 -8.02 18.09
N LEU A 192 -0.59 -8.68 18.93
CA LEU A 192 -0.76 -8.67 20.40
C LEU A 192 -0.65 -7.25 20.97
N LEU A 193 0.35 -6.49 20.52
CA LEU A 193 0.52 -5.08 20.92
C LEU A 193 -0.66 -4.23 20.48
N LEU A 194 -1.14 -4.40 19.24
CA LEU A 194 -2.27 -3.62 18.74
C LEU A 194 -3.58 -3.93 19.48
N LEU A 195 -3.82 -5.20 19.81
CA LEU A 195 -4.96 -5.59 20.63
C LEU A 195 -4.87 -4.97 22.04
N ALA A 196 -3.68 -4.98 22.65
CA ALA A 196 -3.45 -4.33 23.93
C ALA A 196 -3.68 -2.81 23.86
N LEU A 197 -3.18 -2.14 22.80
CA LEU A 197 -3.40 -0.71 22.59
C LEU A 197 -4.87 -0.37 22.40
N ASN A 198 -5.63 -1.19 21.65
CA ASN A 198 -7.06 -1.01 21.46
C ASN A 198 -7.88 -1.23 22.74
N SER A 199 -7.35 -2.00 23.70
CA SER A 199 -8.02 -2.23 24.99
C SER A 199 -7.80 -1.12 26.03
N LEU A 200 -6.94 -0.12 25.74
CA LEU A 200 -6.63 0.95 26.67
C LEU A 200 -7.81 1.95 26.78
N PRO A 201 -8.30 2.24 28.00
CA PRO A 201 -9.37 3.21 28.19
C PRO A 201 -8.90 4.63 27.90
N ASP A 202 -9.82 5.45 27.39
CA ASP A 202 -9.62 6.87 27.11
C ASP A 202 -8.37 7.13 26.26
N THR A 203 -8.15 6.29 25.24
CA THR A 203 -7.14 6.45 24.20
C THR A 203 -7.80 6.49 22.82
N GLY A 204 -7.04 6.88 21.79
CA GLY A 204 -7.58 7.08 20.45
C GLY A 204 -8.11 8.48 20.19
N VAL A 205 -8.34 8.76 18.92
CA VAL A 205 -8.95 10.01 18.46
C VAL A 205 -10.36 9.66 18.04
N LYS A 206 -11.35 10.35 18.60
CA LYS A 206 -12.72 10.28 18.10
C LYS A 206 -12.71 10.94 16.73
N VAL A 207 -12.75 10.14 15.67
CA VAL A 207 -12.83 10.68 14.30
C VAL A 207 -14.27 11.07 14.08
N PHE A 208 -15.17 10.08 13.97
CA PHE A 208 -16.61 10.27 13.85
C PHE A 208 -17.35 9.04 14.42
N SER A 209 -18.57 9.23 14.96
CA SER A 209 -19.34 8.19 15.68
C SER A 209 -18.65 7.67 16.96
N GLU A 210 -18.94 6.44 17.41
CA GLU A 210 -18.27 5.76 18.54
C GLU A 210 -16.85 5.27 18.19
N ASP A 211 -16.45 5.31 16.91
CA ASP A 211 -15.14 4.82 16.46
C ASP A 211 -13.98 5.69 16.97
N ARG A 212 -13.01 5.05 17.64
CA ARG A 212 -11.84 5.66 18.27
C ARG A 212 -10.55 4.94 17.89
N PRO A 213 -10.02 5.11 16.66
CA PRO A 213 -8.74 4.54 16.27
C PRO A 213 -7.61 5.02 17.20
N GLY A 214 -6.95 4.06 17.85
CA GLY A 214 -5.85 4.29 18.79
C GLY A 214 -4.46 3.99 18.23
N ALA A 215 -4.37 3.12 17.22
CA ALA A 215 -3.09 2.75 16.62
C ALA A 215 -3.25 2.30 15.17
N ALA A 216 -2.18 2.43 14.38
CA ALA A 216 -2.04 1.87 13.04
C ALA A 216 -0.61 1.36 12.85
N ALA A 217 -0.41 0.18 12.28
CA ALA A 217 0.93 -0.38 12.09
C ALA A 217 1.15 -0.94 10.68
N TYR A 218 2.23 -0.50 10.04
CA TYR A 218 2.67 -1.02 8.75
C TYR A 218 4.05 -1.63 8.91
N ALA A 219 4.13 -2.97 8.86
CA ALA A 219 5.35 -3.68 9.24
C ALA A 219 5.85 -3.18 10.61
N ASP A 220 7.12 -2.81 10.75
CA ASP A 220 7.70 -2.28 11.99
C ASP A 220 7.22 -0.86 12.34
N ASP A 221 6.73 -0.07 11.38
CA ASP A 221 6.30 1.30 11.64
C ASP A 221 4.93 1.31 12.35
N LEU A 222 4.94 1.56 13.66
CA LEU A 222 3.75 1.74 14.51
C LEU A 222 3.46 3.22 14.71
N LYS A 223 2.19 3.60 14.56
CA LYS A 223 1.67 4.91 14.94
C LYS A 223 0.61 4.74 16.04
N THR A 224 0.64 5.63 17.01
CA THR A 224 -0.39 5.73 18.06
C THR A 224 -1.04 7.11 18.01
N PHE A 225 -2.34 7.13 18.25
CA PHE A 225 -3.19 8.30 18.17
C PHE A 225 -3.97 8.47 19.47
N SER A 226 -4.08 9.70 19.95
CA SER A 226 -4.94 10.06 21.08
C SER A 226 -5.31 11.54 21.00
N SER A 227 -6.52 11.88 21.45
CA SER A 227 -6.95 13.28 21.66
C SER A 227 -6.46 13.88 22.97
N THR A 228 -5.93 13.04 23.88
CA THR A 228 -5.41 13.47 25.18
C THR A 228 -3.94 13.12 25.34
N VAL A 229 -3.20 13.99 26.03
CA VAL A 229 -1.79 13.76 26.39
C VAL A 229 -1.64 12.51 27.27
N ASP A 230 -2.56 12.30 28.20
CA ASP A 230 -2.52 11.13 29.07
C ASP A 230 -2.81 9.83 28.33
N GLY A 231 -3.67 9.86 27.31
CA GLY A 231 -3.87 8.72 26.42
C GLY A 231 -2.60 8.37 25.64
N ILE A 232 -1.84 9.37 25.14
CA ILE A 232 -0.52 9.13 24.51
C ILE A 232 0.46 8.53 25.52
N LYS A 233 0.49 9.01 26.77
CA LYS A 233 1.37 8.47 27.81
C LYS A 233 1.04 7.00 28.13
N ARG A 234 -0.26 6.67 28.25
CA ARG A 234 -0.73 5.29 28.46
C ARG A 234 -0.34 4.37 27.31
N GLN A 235 -0.61 4.78 26.07
CA GLN A 235 -0.20 4.03 24.88
C GLN A 235 1.32 3.84 24.83
N HIS A 236 2.08 4.86 25.22
CA HIS A 236 3.54 4.77 25.26
C HIS A 236 4.04 3.77 26.31
N ALA A 237 3.47 3.77 27.51
CA ALA A 237 3.81 2.81 28.55
C ALA A 237 3.56 1.37 28.07
N ALA A 238 2.40 1.11 27.46
CA ALA A 238 2.08 -0.21 26.89
C ALA A 238 3.08 -0.65 25.81
N VAL A 239 3.52 0.27 24.95
CA VAL A 239 4.58 -0.02 23.96
C VAL A 239 5.91 -0.32 24.66
N GLN A 240 6.30 0.43 25.68
CA GLN A 240 7.54 0.19 26.42
C GLN A 240 7.54 -1.18 27.12
N ASP A 241 6.42 -1.56 27.74
CA ASP A 241 6.28 -2.86 28.39
C ASP A 241 6.35 -4.01 27.38
N PHE A 242 5.71 -3.84 26.21
CA PHE A 242 5.81 -4.81 25.12
C PHE A 242 7.25 -4.94 24.59
N LEU A 243 7.97 -3.83 24.43
CA LEU A 243 9.38 -3.85 24.01
C LEU A 243 10.26 -4.58 25.03
N ARG A 244 10.04 -4.33 26.34
CA ARG A 244 10.73 -5.05 27.43
C ARG A 244 10.42 -6.54 27.40
N TRP A 245 9.16 -6.92 27.22
CA TRP A 245 8.71 -8.32 27.18
C TRP A 245 9.29 -9.09 25.97
N THR A 246 9.30 -8.46 24.79
CA THR A 246 9.78 -9.08 23.55
C THR A 246 11.29 -9.01 23.35
N GLY A 247 11.98 -8.14 24.09
CA GLY A 247 13.39 -7.81 23.85
C GLY A 247 13.63 -6.95 22.60
N MET A 248 12.57 -6.44 21.97
CA MET A 248 12.67 -5.51 20.84
C MET A 248 13.18 -4.14 21.31
N LYS A 249 13.92 -3.44 20.45
CA LYS A 249 14.39 -2.08 20.72
C LYS A 249 13.72 -1.09 19.77
N ALA A 250 13.29 0.06 20.30
CA ALA A 250 12.84 1.17 19.47
C ALA A 250 14.03 1.94 18.92
N ASN A 251 13.93 2.42 17.67
CA ASN A 251 14.93 3.31 17.10
C ASN A 251 14.68 4.75 17.59
N PRO A 252 15.60 5.36 18.35
CA PRO A 252 15.43 6.71 18.90
C PRO A 252 15.28 7.78 17.82
N HIS A 253 15.95 7.62 16.68
CA HIS A 253 15.91 8.61 15.58
C HIS A 253 14.61 8.57 14.78
N LYS A 254 13.84 7.47 14.85
CA LYS A 254 12.49 7.37 14.27
C LYS A 254 11.39 7.77 15.26
N TYR A 255 11.76 8.05 16.51
CA TYR A 255 10.81 8.30 17.57
C TYR A 255 10.50 9.80 17.65
N SER A 256 9.33 10.19 17.18
CA SER A 256 8.85 11.57 17.22
C SER A 256 7.43 11.63 17.78
N THR A 257 7.17 12.65 18.60
CA THR A 257 5.83 13.01 19.06
C THR A 257 5.48 14.37 18.47
N THR A 258 4.38 14.44 17.73
CA THR A 258 3.93 15.67 17.09
C THR A 258 2.50 15.94 17.52
N SER A 259 2.26 17.08 18.17
CA SER A 259 0.91 17.58 18.46
C SER A 259 0.34 18.26 17.22
N VAL A 260 -0.92 18.00 16.87
CA VAL A 260 -1.62 18.74 15.80
C VAL A 260 -2.00 20.12 16.36
N SER A 261 -1.03 21.03 16.35
CA SER A 261 -1.21 22.48 16.49
C SER A 261 -1.19 23.06 15.08
N TRP A 262 -2.06 24.02 14.79
CA TRP A 262 -2.26 24.68 13.49
C TRP A 262 -1.06 25.54 13.01
N THR A 263 0.19 25.15 13.33
CA THR A 263 1.41 25.93 13.09
C THR A 263 2.50 25.11 12.38
N ALA A 264 2.40 25.12 11.05
CA ALA A 264 3.42 25.20 9.98
C ALA A 264 4.85 24.60 10.04
N SER A 265 5.45 24.12 11.14
CA SER A 265 6.93 23.98 11.16
C SER A 265 7.56 22.59 11.10
N ASN A 266 6.82 21.48 11.26
CA ASN A 266 7.43 20.14 11.24
C ASN A 266 6.70 19.20 10.26
N SER A 267 7.41 18.76 9.21
CA SER A 267 6.93 17.74 8.26
C SER A 267 7.54 16.38 8.59
N TYR A 268 6.70 15.34 8.70
CA TYR A 268 7.09 13.96 8.96
C TYR A 268 6.71 13.05 7.78
N GLN A 269 7.66 12.31 7.23
CA GLN A 269 7.38 11.43 6.09
C GLN A 269 6.91 10.04 6.55
N TYR A 270 5.68 9.68 6.19
CA TYR A 270 5.10 8.36 6.44
C TYR A 270 4.90 7.57 5.14
N LEU A 271 5.42 6.35 5.10
CA LEU A 271 5.36 5.47 3.93
C LEU A 271 5.82 6.17 2.62
N GLY A 272 6.80 7.08 2.74
CA GLY A 272 7.34 7.85 1.61
C GLY A 272 6.51 9.06 1.18
N ILE A 273 5.47 9.43 1.93
CA ILE A 273 4.64 10.62 1.72
C ILE A 273 4.79 11.53 2.92
N GLY A 274 5.15 12.80 2.72
CA GLY A 274 5.17 13.77 3.81
C GLY A 274 3.78 14.06 4.33
N ASP A 275 3.63 14.02 5.65
CA ASP A 275 2.50 14.62 6.35
C ASP A 275 2.74 16.13 6.43
N GLY A 276 2.63 16.80 5.29
CA GLY A 276 2.45 18.25 5.32
C GLY A 276 1.19 18.57 6.11
N PHE A 277 1.36 18.92 7.40
CA PHE A 277 0.36 19.49 8.32
C PHE A 277 -0.19 20.85 7.84
N ASP A 278 0.03 21.17 6.58
CA ASP A 278 -0.46 22.34 5.88
C ASP A 278 -0.81 21.92 4.44
N HIS A 279 -2.01 22.28 3.99
CA HIS A 279 -2.39 22.14 2.59
C HIS A 279 -1.42 22.88 1.65
N VAL A 280 -0.65 23.85 2.15
CA VAL A 280 0.44 24.51 1.42
C VAL A 280 1.70 23.65 1.34
N HIS A 281 2.05 22.85 2.35
CA HIS A 281 3.17 21.91 2.28
C HIS A 281 2.86 20.66 1.44
N ARG A 282 1.59 20.19 1.42
CA ARG A 282 1.11 19.24 0.39
C ARG A 282 1.37 19.77 -1.02
N ARG A 283 1.36 21.09 -1.27
CA ARG A 283 1.62 21.70 -2.59
C ARG A 283 3.11 21.70 -2.99
N VAL A 284 4.03 21.66 -2.04
CA VAL A 284 5.48 21.78 -2.31
C VAL A 284 6.15 20.42 -2.50
N GLU A 285 5.78 19.38 -1.73
CA GLU A 285 6.41 18.05 -1.84
C GLU A 285 6.02 17.28 -3.11
N ILE A 286 4.80 17.51 -3.63
CA ILE A 286 4.29 16.97 -4.89
C ILE A 286 5.20 17.31 -6.07
N ALA A 287 5.94 18.42 -6.01
CA ALA A 287 6.82 18.82 -7.08
C ALA A 287 8.07 17.92 -7.22
N THR A 288 8.48 17.16 -6.19
CA THR A 288 9.77 16.46 -6.22
C THR A 288 9.74 15.19 -7.08
N ALA A 289 8.73 14.33 -6.91
CA ALA A 289 8.66 13.05 -7.63
C ALA A 289 8.48 13.22 -9.16
N PRO A 290 7.52 14.02 -9.67
CA PRO A 290 7.39 14.28 -11.10
C PRO A 290 8.62 14.99 -11.68
N THR A 291 9.28 15.86 -10.91
CA THR A 291 10.52 16.53 -11.34
C THR A 291 11.69 15.55 -11.44
N GLN A 292 11.84 14.64 -10.48
CA GLN A 292 12.86 13.59 -10.54
C GLN A 292 12.59 12.63 -11.71
N VAL A 293 11.34 12.22 -11.91
CA VAL A 293 10.98 11.34 -13.03
C VAL A 293 11.22 12.04 -14.36
N LYS A 294 10.99 13.36 -14.45
CA LYS A 294 11.33 14.17 -15.61
C LYS A 294 12.83 14.20 -15.87
N HIS A 295 13.64 14.36 -14.82
CA HIS A 295 15.10 14.27 -14.93
C HIS A 295 15.53 12.90 -15.44
N ASP A 296 15.05 11.83 -14.81
CA ASP A 296 15.40 10.46 -15.14
C ASP A 296 14.97 10.09 -16.57
N ALA A 297 13.79 10.56 -17.01
CA ALA A 297 13.34 10.39 -18.40
C ALA A 297 14.30 11.07 -19.39
N LYS A 298 14.76 12.28 -19.08
CA LYS A 298 15.73 13.01 -19.92
C LYS A 298 17.08 12.31 -19.95
N ALA A 299 17.56 11.78 -18.82
CA ALA A 299 18.80 11.01 -18.77
C ALA A 299 18.68 9.73 -19.60
N LEU A 300 17.55 9.02 -19.50
CA LEU A 300 17.27 7.81 -20.25
C LEU A 300 17.23 8.06 -21.76
N MET A 301 16.59 9.14 -22.20
CA MET A 301 16.55 9.51 -23.63
C MET A 301 17.93 9.87 -24.20
N ARG A 302 18.90 10.23 -23.35
CA ARG A 302 20.28 10.57 -23.72
C ARG A 302 21.26 9.41 -23.53
N SER A 303 20.81 8.26 -23.05
CA SER A 303 21.67 7.14 -22.66
C SER A 303 22.30 6.36 -23.81
N GLY A 304 21.91 6.64 -25.07
CA GLY A 304 22.34 5.87 -26.24
C GLY A 304 21.65 4.51 -26.39
N LEU A 305 20.70 4.17 -25.50
CA LEU A 305 19.87 2.98 -25.62
C LEU A 305 18.97 3.06 -26.86
N ALA A 306 18.62 1.88 -27.39
CA ALA A 306 17.73 1.81 -28.53
C ALA A 306 16.33 2.35 -28.16
N PRO A 307 15.61 3.04 -29.07
CA PRO A 307 14.37 3.73 -28.72
C PRO A 307 13.30 2.85 -28.07
N TRP A 308 13.15 1.60 -28.51
CA TRP A 308 12.20 0.65 -27.90
C TRP A 308 12.60 0.23 -26.48
N GLN A 309 13.91 0.20 -26.16
CA GLN A 309 14.39 -0.07 -24.80
C GLN A 309 14.03 1.10 -23.90
N VAL A 310 14.23 2.33 -24.37
CA VAL A 310 13.84 3.56 -23.66
C VAL A 310 12.34 3.56 -23.38
N VAL A 311 11.49 3.37 -24.40
CA VAL A 311 10.03 3.29 -24.23
C VAL A 311 9.65 2.23 -23.20
N LYS A 312 10.23 1.04 -23.30
CA LYS A 312 9.99 -0.05 -22.34
C LYS A 312 10.41 0.32 -20.92
N ILE A 313 11.55 0.98 -20.74
CA ILE A 313 12.04 1.37 -19.42
C ILE A 313 11.15 2.45 -18.81
N ILE A 314 10.68 3.42 -19.61
CA ILE A 314 9.76 4.46 -19.13
C ILE A 314 8.48 3.82 -18.61
N LYS A 315 7.86 2.95 -19.40
CA LYS A 315 6.63 2.25 -18.99
C LYS A 315 6.82 1.34 -17.78
N ALA A 316 7.90 0.57 -17.75
CA ALA A 316 8.09 -0.48 -16.73
C ALA A 316 8.71 0.03 -15.42
N TYR A 317 9.38 1.19 -15.41
CA TYR A 317 10.12 1.67 -14.24
C TYR A 317 9.87 3.13 -13.89
N LEU A 318 9.59 4.03 -14.84
CA LEU A 318 9.36 5.44 -14.52
C LEU A 318 7.89 5.70 -14.14
N TYR A 319 6.95 5.17 -14.91
CA TYR A 319 5.51 5.30 -14.62
C TYR A 319 5.11 4.74 -13.24
N PRO A 320 5.54 3.52 -12.86
CA PRO A 320 5.22 2.98 -11.54
C PRO A 320 5.78 3.82 -10.36
N ARG A 321 6.81 4.66 -10.59
CA ARG A 321 7.36 5.53 -9.54
C ARG A 321 6.48 6.74 -9.23
N VAL A 322 5.65 7.18 -10.17
CA VAL A 322 4.69 8.28 -9.94
C VAL A 322 3.32 7.77 -9.50
N GLU A 323 2.98 6.51 -9.79
CA GLU A 323 1.69 5.90 -9.44
C GLU A 323 1.35 6.02 -7.95
N TYR A 324 2.26 5.59 -7.07
CA TYR A 324 2.04 5.63 -5.62
C TYR A 324 1.87 7.07 -5.08
N PRO A 325 2.74 8.04 -5.41
CA PRO A 325 2.50 9.45 -5.08
C PRO A 325 1.17 9.99 -5.61
N LEU A 326 0.82 9.70 -6.87
CA LEU A 326 -0.43 10.16 -7.49
C LEU A 326 -1.68 9.57 -6.84
N TRP A 327 -1.56 8.41 -6.19
CA TRP A 327 -2.65 7.80 -5.44
C TRP A 327 -3.02 8.60 -4.19
N HIS A 328 -2.03 9.21 -3.53
CA HIS A 328 -2.19 9.81 -2.20
C HIS A 328 -2.07 11.33 -2.18
N LEU A 329 -1.53 11.93 -3.24
CA LEU A 329 -1.24 13.35 -3.31
C LEU A 329 -1.99 14.04 -4.44
N ARG A 330 -2.61 15.18 -4.12
CA ARG A 330 -3.34 16.02 -5.08
C ARG A 330 -2.39 16.77 -6.01
N SER A 331 -2.14 16.22 -7.19
CA SER A 331 -1.24 16.86 -8.16
C SER A 331 -1.95 17.96 -8.95
N PHE A 332 -1.24 19.05 -9.24
CA PHE A 332 -1.77 20.08 -10.13
C PHE A 332 -1.78 19.56 -11.57
N SER A 333 -2.93 19.69 -12.25
CA SER A 333 -3.08 19.29 -13.66
C SER A 333 -1.96 19.87 -14.53
N GLN A 334 -1.57 21.13 -14.29
CA GLN A 334 -0.50 21.80 -15.04
C GLN A 334 0.87 21.12 -14.92
N GLN A 335 1.19 20.52 -13.75
CA GLN A 335 2.44 19.79 -13.56
C GLN A 335 2.44 18.45 -14.31
N LEU A 336 1.32 17.73 -14.25
CA LEU A 336 1.13 16.46 -14.96
C LEU A 336 1.16 16.68 -16.49
N GLU A 337 0.42 17.67 -16.98
CA GLU A 337 0.44 18.09 -18.38
C GLU A 337 1.84 18.57 -18.82
N GLY A 338 2.57 19.22 -17.92
CA GLY A 338 3.96 19.62 -18.15
C GLY A 338 4.88 18.42 -18.34
N PHE A 339 4.68 17.35 -17.58
CA PHE A 339 5.40 16.08 -17.76
C PHE A 339 5.02 15.40 -19.06
N ASP A 340 3.72 15.26 -19.35
CA ASP A 340 3.22 14.61 -20.56
C ASP A 340 3.76 15.29 -21.82
N ARG A 341 3.73 16.63 -21.87
CA ARG A 341 4.32 17.42 -22.96
C ARG A 341 5.83 17.20 -23.08
N HIS A 342 6.54 17.08 -21.95
CA HIS A 342 7.98 16.84 -21.95
C HIS A 342 8.32 15.44 -22.49
N LEU A 343 7.59 14.42 -22.02
CA LEU A 343 7.73 13.05 -22.45
C LEU A 343 7.48 12.91 -23.96
N VAL A 344 6.35 13.42 -24.45
CA VAL A 344 5.99 13.37 -25.88
C VAL A 344 7.04 14.09 -26.73
N ARG A 345 7.51 15.27 -26.30
CA ARG A 345 8.57 16.00 -27.02
C ARG A 345 9.86 15.19 -27.09
N GLY A 346 10.28 14.60 -25.98
CA GLY A 346 11.49 13.79 -25.91
C GLY A 346 11.41 12.52 -26.75
N LEU A 347 10.28 11.81 -26.68
CA LEU A 347 10.02 10.62 -27.49
C LEU A 347 9.95 10.93 -28.99
N ARG A 348 9.32 12.06 -29.36
CA ARG A 348 9.28 12.51 -30.76
C ARG A 348 10.70 12.68 -31.33
N HIS A 349 11.59 13.30 -30.56
CA HIS A 349 12.99 13.48 -30.95
C HIS A 349 13.73 12.14 -31.00
N LEU A 350 13.59 11.30 -29.97
CA LEU A 350 14.24 9.98 -29.88
C LEU A 350 13.86 9.05 -31.05
N LEU A 351 12.58 9.06 -31.44
CA LEU A 351 12.04 8.23 -32.51
C LEU A 351 12.18 8.87 -33.90
N ARG A 352 12.77 10.08 -33.99
CA ARG A 352 12.95 10.84 -35.25
C ARG A 352 11.63 11.05 -36.00
N LEU A 353 10.55 11.29 -35.27
CA LEU A 353 9.23 11.53 -35.84
C LEU A 353 9.12 12.97 -36.35
N LEU A 354 8.29 13.18 -37.37
CA LEU A 354 7.98 14.51 -37.90
C LEU A 354 7.33 15.38 -36.82
N THR A 355 7.54 16.70 -36.90
CA THR A 355 6.90 17.66 -35.98
C THR A 355 5.38 17.67 -36.11
N SER A 356 4.86 17.34 -37.29
CA SER A 356 3.44 17.17 -37.60
C SER A 356 2.83 15.87 -37.07
N THR A 357 3.63 14.92 -36.56
CA THR A 357 3.09 13.66 -36.01
C THR A 357 2.16 13.95 -34.83
N THR A 358 0.91 13.51 -34.98
CA THR A 358 -0.15 13.67 -33.98
C THR A 358 0.27 13.09 -32.63
N THR A 359 -0.16 13.74 -31.55
CA THR A 359 0.04 13.25 -30.18
C THR A 359 -0.70 11.94 -29.93
N ALA A 360 -1.77 11.67 -30.70
CA ALA A 360 -2.53 10.43 -30.61
C ALA A 360 -1.66 9.17 -30.82
N PHE A 361 -0.58 9.27 -31.63
CA PHE A 361 0.37 8.17 -31.83
C PHE A 361 1.00 7.68 -30.52
N PHE A 362 1.30 8.58 -29.59
CA PHE A 362 1.96 8.22 -28.33
C PHE A 362 1.01 7.49 -27.37
N TYR A 363 -0.29 7.77 -27.45
CA TYR A 363 -1.30 7.26 -26.51
C TYR A 363 -2.12 6.10 -27.08
N ALA A 364 -2.20 5.97 -28.42
CA ALA A 364 -2.94 4.90 -29.06
C ALA A 364 -2.38 3.51 -28.70
N PRO A 365 -3.23 2.46 -28.63
CA PRO A 365 -2.80 1.10 -28.35
C PRO A 365 -1.73 0.60 -29.33
N VAL A 366 -0.84 -0.28 -28.85
CA VAL A 366 0.20 -0.90 -29.69
C VAL A 366 -0.43 -1.70 -30.84
N SER A 367 -1.60 -2.30 -30.62
CA SER A 367 -2.37 -3.00 -31.66
C SER A 367 -2.81 -2.10 -32.82
N ARG A 368 -2.87 -0.79 -32.62
CA ARG A 368 -3.19 0.22 -33.64
C ARG A 368 -1.95 0.99 -34.12
N GLY A 369 -0.75 0.45 -33.85
CA GLY A 369 0.52 1.06 -34.24
C GLY A 369 0.97 2.23 -33.37
N GLY A 370 0.32 2.47 -32.22
CA GLY A 370 0.72 3.50 -31.27
C GLY A 370 1.75 3.01 -30.25
N LEU A 371 2.14 3.90 -29.34
CA LEU A 371 3.07 3.59 -28.25
C LEU A 371 2.39 3.27 -26.93
N GLU A 372 1.07 3.40 -26.79
CA GLU A 372 0.29 3.01 -25.59
C GLU A 372 0.87 3.58 -24.29
N PHE A 373 1.20 4.87 -24.29
CA PHE A 373 1.37 5.61 -23.05
C PHE A 373 0.01 6.03 -22.50
N LEU A 374 -0.12 6.10 -21.18
CA LEU A 374 -1.27 6.73 -20.53
C LEU A 374 -0.86 8.16 -20.14
N PRO A 375 -1.60 9.21 -20.51
CA PRO A 375 -1.35 10.55 -19.99
C PRO A 375 -1.39 10.54 -18.46
N LEU A 376 -0.44 11.20 -17.79
CA LEU A 376 -0.44 11.23 -16.32
C LEU A 376 -1.68 11.90 -15.74
N THR A 377 -2.30 12.83 -16.48
CA THR A 377 -3.59 13.41 -16.06
C THR A 377 -4.72 12.38 -16.03
N GLU A 378 -4.71 11.45 -16.99
CA GLU A 378 -5.72 10.39 -17.09
C GLU A 378 -5.46 9.32 -16.04
N MET A 379 -4.19 8.92 -15.90
CA MET A 379 -3.73 8.05 -14.82
C MET A 379 -4.13 8.59 -13.46
N TYR A 380 -3.81 9.85 -13.14
CA TYR A 380 -4.19 10.48 -11.87
C TYR A 380 -5.70 10.39 -11.61
N GLY A 381 -6.53 10.75 -12.60
CA GLY A 381 -7.98 10.67 -12.44
C GLY A 381 -8.46 9.25 -12.17
N ALA A 382 -7.94 8.26 -12.91
CA ALA A 382 -8.29 6.86 -12.72
C ALA A 382 -7.88 6.34 -11.33
N LEU A 383 -6.68 6.70 -10.86
CA LEU A 383 -6.20 6.33 -9.52
C LEU A 383 -7.04 6.97 -8.41
N GLN A 384 -7.47 8.23 -8.57
CA GLN A 384 -8.33 8.89 -7.58
C GLN A 384 -9.71 8.21 -7.50
N VAL A 385 -10.33 7.90 -8.64
CA VAL A 385 -11.61 7.17 -8.67
C VAL A 385 -11.44 5.78 -8.05
N ALA A 386 -10.39 5.04 -8.42
CA ALA A 386 -10.07 3.74 -7.84
C ALA A 386 -9.84 3.83 -6.32
N HIS A 387 -9.15 4.87 -5.84
CA HIS A 387 -8.92 5.09 -4.43
C HIS A 387 -10.23 5.33 -3.66
N GLY A 388 -11.08 6.22 -4.17
CA GLY A 388 -12.40 6.50 -3.58
C GLY A 388 -13.28 5.25 -3.53
N TRP A 389 -13.37 4.52 -4.64
CA TRP A 389 -14.09 3.25 -4.70
C TRP A 389 -13.56 2.24 -3.67
N GLN A 390 -12.23 2.12 -3.55
CA GLN A 390 -11.60 1.21 -2.60
C GLN A 390 -11.90 1.59 -1.13
N MET A 391 -12.00 2.87 -0.79
CA MET A 391 -12.33 3.30 0.58
C MET A 391 -13.78 2.99 0.93
N LEU A 392 -14.72 3.13 -0.01
CA LEU A 392 -16.14 2.75 0.17
C LEU A 392 -16.33 1.24 0.32
N HIS A 393 -15.46 0.44 -0.31
CA HIS A 393 -15.57 -1.02 -0.34
C HIS A 393 -14.51 -1.73 0.50
N TYR A 394 -13.84 -0.99 1.38
CA TYR A 394 -12.68 -1.53 2.09
C TYR A 394 -13.08 -2.65 3.05
N PRO A 395 -12.33 -3.76 3.21
CA PRO A 395 -12.77 -4.89 4.03
C PRO A 395 -13.05 -4.57 5.50
N ASP A 396 -12.44 -3.50 6.04
CA ASP A 396 -12.62 -3.02 7.40
C ASP A 396 -13.88 -2.12 7.50
N PRO A 397 -14.92 -2.53 8.26
CA PRO A 397 -16.16 -1.76 8.40
C PRO A 397 -15.95 -0.38 9.00
N ALA A 398 -14.94 -0.17 9.85
CA ALA A 398 -14.65 1.14 10.42
C ALA A 398 -14.21 2.13 9.33
N ILE A 399 -13.41 1.66 8.37
CA ILE A 399 -12.96 2.48 7.24
C ILE A 399 -14.13 2.84 6.32
N GLN A 400 -15.03 1.89 6.04
CA GLN A 400 -16.23 2.17 5.26
C GLN A 400 -17.10 3.24 5.94
N ARG A 401 -17.37 3.10 7.25
CA ARG A 401 -18.13 4.10 8.02
C ARG A 401 -17.49 5.48 7.96
N ILE A 402 -16.16 5.56 8.12
CA ILE A 402 -15.42 6.82 8.01
C ILE A 402 -15.59 7.43 6.61
N ALA A 403 -15.49 6.62 5.55
CA ALA A 403 -15.67 7.07 4.16
C ALA A 403 -17.08 7.59 3.87
N HIS A 404 -18.13 6.85 4.26
CA HIS A 404 -19.52 7.26 4.09
C HIS A 404 -19.87 8.51 4.90
N GLN A 405 -19.36 8.62 6.12
CA GLN A 405 -19.56 9.81 6.95
C GLN A 405 -18.92 11.08 6.34
N GLN A 406 -17.79 10.95 5.64
CA GLN A 406 -17.21 12.10 4.91
C GLN A 406 -18.11 12.57 3.77
N LEU A 407 -18.68 11.65 3.00
CA LEU A 407 -19.64 11.99 1.94
C LEU A 407 -20.82 12.75 2.53
N ARG A 408 -21.34 12.29 3.68
CA ARG A 408 -22.39 12.98 4.41
C ARG A 408 -22.02 14.40 4.82
N GLN A 409 -20.83 14.62 5.38
CA GLN A 409 -20.39 15.97 5.76
C GLN A 409 -20.27 16.92 4.57
N ILE A 410 -19.81 16.42 3.43
CA ILE A 410 -19.75 17.20 2.19
C ILE A 410 -21.16 17.55 1.71
N ALA A 411 -22.09 16.61 1.83
CA ALA A 411 -23.49 16.86 1.53
C ALA A 411 -24.07 17.93 2.48
N ASP A 412 -23.87 17.79 3.79
CA ASP A 412 -24.33 18.72 4.82
C ASP A 412 -23.69 20.12 4.67
N SER A 413 -22.43 20.22 4.25
CA SER A 413 -21.78 21.52 4.05
C SER A 413 -22.31 22.24 2.80
N ARG A 414 -22.72 21.49 1.77
CA ARG A 414 -23.17 22.03 0.48
C ARG A 414 -24.68 22.17 0.33
N TYR A 415 -25.47 21.40 1.08
CA TYR A 415 -26.91 21.31 0.93
C TYR A 415 -27.60 21.44 2.30
N LYS A 416 -28.79 22.06 2.35
CA LYS A 416 -29.61 22.11 3.58
C LYS A 416 -30.41 20.81 3.74
N GLN A 417 -29.83 19.82 4.40
CA GLN A 417 -30.43 18.49 4.57
C GLN A 417 -31.03 18.27 5.97
N ASP A 418 -32.02 17.39 6.06
CA ASP A 418 -32.49 16.82 7.33
C ASP A 418 -31.63 15.60 7.70
N ALA A 419 -30.97 15.67 8.85
CA ALA A 419 -30.12 14.60 9.35
C ALA A 419 -30.88 13.30 9.65
N LEU A 420 -32.20 13.37 9.89
CA LEU A 420 -33.05 12.21 10.14
C LEU A 420 -33.41 11.47 8.84
N ALA A 421 -33.59 12.18 7.73
CA ALA A 421 -34.01 11.60 6.45
C ALA A 421 -32.97 10.65 5.82
N TRP A 422 -31.69 10.84 6.14
CA TRP A 422 -30.56 10.04 5.62
C TRP A 422 -30.05 8.98 6.59
N ARG A 423 -30.73 8.76 7.73
CA ARG A 423 -30.39 7.67 8.66
C ARG A 423 -30.55 6.34 7.92
N ASP A 424 -29.53 5.48 8.00
CA ASP A 424 -29.47 4.17 7.32
C ASP A 424 -29.55 4.21 5.76
N ARG A 425 -29.40 5.41 5.15
CA ARG A 425 -29.39 5.65 3.69
C ARG A 425 -28.09 6.32 3.21
N GLU A 426 -26.99 6.02 3.89
CA GLU A 426 -25.68 6.66 3.65
C GLU A 426 -25.07 6.31 2.29
N GLU A 427 -25.34 5.11 1.78
CA GLU A 427 -24.90 4.68 0.45
C GLU A 427 -25.64 5.42 -0.67
N GLU A 428 -26.95 5.62 -0.52
CA GLU A 428 -27.77 6.36 -1.47
C GLU A 428 -27.41 7.85 -1.50
N LEU A 429 -27.13 8.44 -0.34
CA LEU A 429 -26.58 9.79 -0.26
C LEU A 429 -25.24 9.89 -1.01
N GLY A 430 -24.40 8.87 -0.87
CA GLY A 430 -23.12 8.75 -1.59
C GLY A 430 -23.30 8.68 -3.10
N ASP A 431 -24.20 7.84 -3.61
CA ASP A 431 -24.59 7.73 -5.03
C ASP A 431 -24.96 9.12 -5.58
N LEU A 432 -25.96 9.75 -4.95
CA LEU A 432 -26.52 11.02 -5.39
C LEU A 432 -25.47 12.14 -5.37
N LEU A 433 -24.62 12.18 -4.34
CA LEU A 433 -23.57 13.19 -4.22
C LEU A 433 -22.47 13.01 -5.27
N LEU A 434 -21.97 11.78 -5.44
CA LEU A 434 -20.86 11.47 -6.34
C LEU A 434 -21.27 11.58 -7.82
N ASN A 435 -22.51 11.26 -8.14
CA ASN A 435 -23.07 11.40 -9.50
C ASN A 435 -23.67 12.78 -9.77
N SER A 436 -23.49 13.76 -8.87
CA SER A 436 -24.05 15.12 -9.00
C SER A 436 -25.59 15.19 -9.10
N LYS A 437 -26.31 14.13 -8.69
CA LYS A 437 -27.77 14.01 -8.74
C LYS A 437 -28.48 14.53 -7.48
N LEU A 438 -27.74 14.78 -6.40
CA LEU A 438 -28.29 15.23 -5.11
C LEU A 438 -29.02 16.58 -5.17
N GLY A 439 -28.60 17.49 -6.05
CA GLY A 439 -29.27 18.78 -6.23
C GLY A 439 -30.52 18.72 -7.12
N THR A 440 -30.72 17.59 -7.83
CA THR A 440 -31.85 17.35 -8.74
C THR A 440 -32.91 16.42 -8.13
N SER A 441 -32.55 15.65 -7.10
CA SER A 441 -33.43 14.74 -6.36
C SER A 441 -34.08 15.45 -5.16
N ASP A 442 -35.35 15.84 -5.28
CA ASP A 442 -36.14 16.61 -4.30
C ASP A 442 -35.48 17.95 -3.86
N PRO A 443 -36.25 19.03 -3.57
CA PRO A 443 -35.71 20.37 -3.49
C PRO A 443 -34.91 20.60 -2.20
N VAL A 444 -33.64 20.19 -2.20
CA VAL A 444 -32.66 20.48 -1.16
C VAL A 444 -31.85 21.70 -1.60
N PRO A 445 -32.15 22.93 -1.12
CA PRO A 445 -31.49 24.13 -1.61
C PRO A 445 -29.99 24.13 -1.25
N PRO A 446 -29.11 24.49 -2.21
CA PRO A 446 -27.68 24.58 -1.96
C PRO A 446 -27.37 25.70 -0.96
N LYS A 447 -26.42 25.47 -0.05
CA LYS A 447 -25.90 26.47 0.88
C LYS A 447 -24.97 27.42 0.11
N ARG A 448 -25.19 28.74 0.21
CA ARG A 448 -24.27 29.76 -0.33
C ARG A 448 -23.04 29.85 0.58
N GLY A 449 -21.96 29.15 0.24
CA GLY A 449 -20.68 29.25 0.90
C GLY A 449 -19.59 28.51 0.13
N LYS A 450 -18.39 29.08 0.03
CA LYS A 450 -17.20 28.33 -0.40
C LYS A 450 -16.85 27.36 0.72
N ALA A 451 -17.19 26.08 0.55
CA ALA A 451 -16.60 25.03 1.37
C ALA A 451 -15.13 24.93 0.97
N ASP A 452 -14.28 25.65 1.70
CA ASP A 452 -12.83 25.50 1.63
C ASP A 452 -12.43 24.14 2.20
N ILE A 453 -11.37 23.59 1.60
CA ILE A 453 -10.85 22.22 1.70
C ILE A 453 -11.60 21.28 0.74
N GLY A 454 -10.91 20.89 -0.35
CA GLY A 454 -11.40 19.86 -1.28
C GLY A 454 -11.02 18.47 -0.74
N PRO A 455 -11.94 17.70 -0.12
CA PRO A 455 -11.70 16.31 0.25
C PRO A 455 -11.60 15.42 -0.99
N LEU A 456 -10.92 14.27 -0.88
CA LEU A 456 -10.77 13.21 -1.91
C LEU A 456 -11.99 13.09 -2.85
N TRP A 457 -13.18 13.08 -2.28
CA TRP A 457 -14.46 12.93 -2.96
C TRP A 457 -14.79 14.01 -4.01
N PHE A 458 -14.26 15.23 -3.87
CA PHE A 458 -14.39 16.27 -4.90
C PHE A 458 -13.64 15.90 -6.18
N ASP A 459 -12.43 15.35 -6.04
CA ASP A 459 -11.63 14.93 -7.18
C ASP A 459 -12.25 13.68 -7.81
N VAL A 460 -12.69 12.72 -6.98
CA VAL A 460 -13.43 11.53 -7.43
C VAL A 460 -14.63 11.94 -8.28
N ARG A 461 -15.50 12.82 -7.76
CA ARG A 461 -16.67 13.34 -8.48
C ARG A 461 -16.29 14.03 -9.79
N GLY A 462 -15.28 14.91 -9.77
CA GLY A 462 -14.82 15.61 -10.97
C GLY A 462 -14.28 14.67 -12.04
N HIS A 463 -13.56 13.62 -11.63
CA HIS A 463 -13.02 12.61 -12.53
C HIS A 463 -14.07 11.64 -13.05
N LEU A 464 -15.06 11.23 -12.24
CA LEU A 464 -16.21 10.44 -12.69
C LEU A 464 -16.94 11.14 -13.84
N HIS A 465 -17.26 12.43 -13.66
CA HIS A 465 -17.88 13.24 -14.71
C HIS A 465 -16.98 13.35 -15.96
N ARG A 466 -15.67 13.58 -15.78
CA ARG A 466 -14.71 13.68 -16.90
C ARG A 466 -14.61 12.39 -17.71
N PHE A 467 -14.67 11.23 -17.07
CA PHE A 467 -14.59 9.93 -17.73
C PHE A 467 -15.96 9.36 -18.12
N SER A 468 -17.04 10.10 -17.85
CA SER A 468 -18.41 9.63 -18.08
C SER A 468 -18.71 8.30 -17.35
N TYR A 469 -18.14 8.11 -16.15
CA TYR A 469 -18.43 6.97 -15.28
C TYR A 469 -19.42 7.36 -14.19
N ASN A 470 -20.26 6.41 -13.78
CA ASN A 470 -21.17 6.57 -12.65
C ASN A 470 -20.85 5.55 -11.56
N LEU A 471 -21.02 5.94 -10.29
CA LEU A 471 -21.06 5.00 -9.16
C LEU A 471 -22.52 4.79 -8.76
N GLU A 472 -23.15 3.73 -9.24
CA GLU A 472 -24.58 3.50 -9.02
C GLU A 472 -24.79 2.34 -8.07
N MET A 473 -25.89 2.39 -7.31
CA MET A 473 -26.33 1.24 -6.53
C MET A 473 -26.58 0.03 -7.45
N ALA A 474 -25.99 -1.12 -7.12
CA ALA A 474 -26.23 -2.36 -7.84
C ALA A 474 -27.73 -2.74 -7.79
N PRO A 475 -28.37 -3.12 -8.91
CA PRO A 475 -29.74 -3.57 -8.91
C PRO A 475 -29.88 -4.86 -8.08
N ALA A 476 -31.02 -5.04 -7.41
CA ALA A 476 -31.29 -6.26 -6.66
C ALA A 476 -31.23 -7.49 -7.58
N VAL A 477 -30.34 -8.44 -7.29
CA VAL A 477 -30.28 -9.71 -8.00
C VAL A 477 -31.13 -10.73 -7.22
N GLU A 478 -32.38 -10.93 -7.65
CA GLU A 478 -33.33 -11.84 -7.00
C GLU A 478 -32.82 -13.28 -6.86
N LYS A 479 -31.94 -13.72 -7.76
CA LYS A 479 -31.42 -15.10 -7.79
C LYS A 479 -30.43 -15.44 -6.68
N THR A 480 -29.75 -14.44 -6.09
CA THR A 480 -28.65 -14.65 -5.14
C THR A 480 -28.99 -14.20 -3.72
N TRP A 481 -30.24 -13.78 -3.46
CA TRP A 481 -30.68 -13.22 -2.16
C TRP A 481 -29.73 -12.15 -1.60
N THR A 482 -28.99 -11.47 -2.48
CA THR A 482 -28.01 -10.46 -2.10
C THR A 482 -28.75 -9.13 -2.01
N PRO A 483 -28.80 -8.49 -0.82
CA PRO A 483 -29.50 -7.21 -0.69
C PRO A 483 -28.84 -6.16 -1.61
N ALA A 484 -29.64 -5.36 -2.31
CA ALA A 484 -29.18 -4.26 -3.14
C ALA A 484 -28.62 -3.13 -2.28
N LYS A 485 -27.33 -3.20 -1.91
CA LYS A 485 -26.69 -2.21 -1.03
C LYS A 485 -25.16 -2.11 -1.27
N ARG A 486 -24.73 -1.79 -2.50
CA ARG A 486 -23.34 -1.38 -2.74
C ARG A 486 -23.20 -0.50 -3.98
N LEU A 487 -22.33 0.49 -3.89
CA LEU A 487 -21.98 1.43 -4.97
C LEU A 487 -21.05 0.75 -5.98
N GLU A 488 -21.58 0.31 -7.12
CA GLU A 488 -20.78 -0.29 -8.19
C GLU A 488 -20.36 0.75 -9.23
N LEU A 489 -19.11 0.63 -9.71
CA LEU A 489 -18.61 1.47 -10.79
C LEU A 489 -19.19 0.97 -12.11
N ARG A 490 -20.07 1.76 -12.74
CA ARG A 490 -20.63 1.47 -14.06
C ARG A 490 -19.85 2.18 -15.15
N VAL A 491 -19.46 1.40 -16.15
CA VAL A 491 -18.77 1.85 -17.36
C VAL A 491 -19.78 1.88 -18.51
N PRO A 492 -19.89 2.97 -19.28
CA PRO A 492 -20.88 3.14 -20.36
C PRO A 492 -20.94 2.05 -21.45
N HIS A 493 -19.99 1.12 -21.48
CA HIS A 493 -19.89 0.06 -22.49
C HIS A 493 -20.38 -1.31 -22.02
N GLN A 494 -21.04 -1.41 -20.84
CA GLN A 494 -21.63 -2.65 -20.36
C GLN A 494 -23.13 -2.83 -20.69
N ASP A 495 -23.75 -1.84 -21.34
CA ASP A 495 -25.09 -1.99 -21.93
C ASP A 495 -24.93 -2.43 -23.39
N GLY A 496 -24.67 -3.71 -23.62
CA GLY A 496 -24.51 -4.32 -24.94
C GLY A 496 -24.60 -5.83 -24.90
#